data_AF-A0A4Y5P3K4-F1
#
_entry.id   AF-A0A4Y5P3K4-F1
#
_cell.length_a   1.000
_cell.length_b   1.000
_cell.length_c   1.000
_cell.angle_alpha   90.00
_cell.angle_beta   90.00
_cell.angle_gamma   90.00
#
_symmetry.space_group_name_H-M   'P 1'
#
loop_
_entity.id
_entity.type
_entity.pdbx_description
1 polymer ?
#
loop_
_entity_poly.entity_id
_entity_poly.type
_entity_poly.pdbx_seq_one_letter_code
_entity_poly.pdbx_strand_id
1 'polypeptide(L)' 'MFLSLLTLPEAYVPFSPLVDVLPIIPLLFLLIAFVWQSAVGFR' A
#
# COMPACT_ATOMS: atom_id res chain seq x y z
N MET A 1 15.07 -16.17 -21.19
CA MET A 1 14.95 -16.05 -19.73
C MET A 1 13.80 -15.11 -19.45
N PHE A 2 12.64 -15.66 -19.09
CA PHE A 2 11.42 -14.89 -18.86
C PHE A 2 11.53 -14.20 -17.48
N LEU A 3 11.26 -12.89 -17.41
CA LEU A 3 11.15 -12.17 -16.15
C LEU A 3 9.86 -12.64 -15.45
N SER A 4 10.00 -13.46 -14.41
CA SER A 4 8.89 -13.90 -13.56
C SER A 4 8.45 -12.75 -12.64
N LEU A 5 7.76 -11.75 -13.21
CA LEU A 5 7.13 -10.63 -12.49
C LEU A 5 5.93 -11.06 -11.62
N LEU A 6 5.53 -12.33 -11.64
CA LEU A 6 4.31 -12.83 -10.98
C LEU A 6 4.53 -13.39 -9.57
N THR A 7 5.78 -13.57 -9.12
CA THR A 7 6.09 -14.21 -7.84
C THR A 7 7.20 -13.49 -7.10
N LEU A 8 7.08 -13.40 -5.78
CA LEU A 8 8.16 -12.89 -4.93
C LEU A 8 9.37 -13.85 -4.99
N PRO A 9 10.61 -13.35 -4.89
CA PRO A 9 11.77 -14.21 -4.66
C PRO A 9 11.61 -14.97 -3.34
N GLU A 10 12.22 -16.15 -3.23
CA GLU A 10 12.03 -17.08 -2.10
C GLU A 10 12.24 -16.44 -0.72
N ALA A 11 13.28 -15.59 -0.58
CA ALA A 11 13.56 -14.87 0.65
C ALA A 11 12.43 -13.90 1.08
N TYR A 12 11.57 -13.47 0.15
CA TYR A 12 10.50 -12.52 0.40
C TYR A 12 9.11 -13.15 0.50
N VAL A 13 8.97 -14.45 0.21
CA VAL A 13 7.68 -15.17 0.30
C VAL A 13 6.98 -15.01 1.66
N PRO A 14 7.68 -15.00 2.82
CA PRO A 14 7.03 -14.73 4.10
C PRO A 14 6.34 -13.37 4.20
N PHE A 15 6.72 -12.40 3.36
CA PHE A 15 6.12 -11.06 3.29
C PHE A 15 5.03 -10.94 2.23
N SER A 16 4.64 -12.02 1.53
CA SER A 16 3.53 -11.99 0.57
C SER A 16 2.27 -11.32 1.14
N PRO A 17 1.83 -11.62 2.40
CA PRO A 17 0.65 -10.96 2.96
C PRO A 17 0.78 -9.44 3.11
N LEU A 18 2.01 -8.92 3.30
CA LEU A 18 2.26 -7.48 3.34
C LEU A 18 2.14 -6.88 1.93
N VAL A 19 2.75 -7.54 0.93
CA VAL A 19 2.72 -7.10 -0.47
C VAL A 19 1.29 -7.04 -1.01
N ASP A 20 0.43 -7.98 -0.60
CA ASP A 20 -1.00 -8.00 -0.96
C ASP A 20 -1.75 -6.73 -0.49
N VAL A 21 -1.28 -6.08 0.59
CA VAL A 21 -1.90 -4.86 1.16
C VAL A 21 -1.31 -3.57 0.58
N LEU A 22 -0.06 -3.56 0.11
CA LEU A 22 0.60 -2.34 -0.40
C LEU A 22 -0.22 -1.57 -1.47
N PRO A 23 -0.97 -2.21 -2.38
CA PRO A 23 -1.80 -1.49 -3.35
C PRO A 23 -2.88 -0.58 -2.75
N ILE A 24 -3.25 -0.75 -1.46
CA ILE A 24 -4.23 0.11 -0.79
C ILE A 24 -3.67 1.46 -0.36
N ILE A 25 -2.33 1.62 -0.30
CA ILE A 25 -1.66 2.82 0.21
C ILE A 25 -2.15 4.13 -0.43
N PRO A 26 -2.40 4.23 -1.75
CA PRO A 26 -2.93 5.46 -2.34
C PRO A 26 -4.29 5.90 -1.75
N LEU A 27 -5.17 4.93 -1.44
CA LEU A 27 -6.44 5.23 -0.77
C LEU A 27 -6.22 5.71 0.66
N LEU A 28 -5.24 5.14 1.39
CA LEU A 28 -4.90 5.61 2.72
C LEU A 28 -4.44 7.07 2.70
N PHE A 29 -3.66 7.49 1.71
CA PHE A 29 -3.27 8.91 1.56
C PHE A 29 -4.46 9.83 1.29
N LEU A 30 -5.40 9.39 0.44
CA LEU A 30 -6.66 10.12 0.23
C LEU A 30 -7.43 10.26 1.55
N LEU A 31 -7.58 9.19 2.31
CA LEU A 31 -8.27 9.20 3.60
C LEU A 31 -7.55 10.09 4.63
N ILE A 32 -6.22 10.05 4.66
CA ILE A 32 -5.40 10.92 5.52
C ILE A 32 -5.63 12.39 5.19
N ALA A 33 -5.85 12.76 3.93
CA ALA A 33 -6.19 14.15 3.57
C ALA A 33 -7.48 14.62 4.26
N PHE A 34 -8.51 13.75 4.33
CA PHE A 34 -9.75 14.06 5.05
C PHE A 34 -9.56 14.07 6.57
N VAL A 35 -8.75 13.16 7.12
CA VAL A 35 -8.38 13.19 8.54
C VAL A 35 -7.70 14.52 8.86
N TRP A 36 -6.73 14.94 8.06
CA TRP A 36 -6.04 16.21 8.23
C TRP A 36 -7.01 17.40 8.13
N GLN A 37 -7.86 17.42 7.10
CA GLN A 37 -8.86 18.49 6.94
C GLN A 37 -9.83 18.55 8.12
N SER A 38 -10.30 17.42 8.64
CA SER A 38 -11.15 17.38 9.82
C SER A 38 -10.44 17.93 11.08
N ALA A 39 -9.14 17.65 11.24
CA ALA A 39 -8.35 18.12 12.36
C ALA A 39 -8.14 19.64 12.35
N VAL A 40 -8.20 20.28 11.18
CA VAL A 40 -8.11 21.74 11.03
C VAL A 40 -9.47 22.42 10.81
N GLY A 41 -10.57 21.66 10.88
CA GLY A 41 -11.93 22.17 10.80
C GLY A 41 -12.46 22.45 9.39
N PHE A 42 -11.93 21.78 8.35
CA PHE A 42 -12.33 21.98 6.95
C PHE A 42 -12.32 23.46 6.51
N ARG A 43 -11.27 24.17 6.90
CA ARG A 43 -10.99 25.55 6.50
C ARG A 43 -10.15 25.63 5.23
#